data_AF-A0A9E2GBU7-F1
#
_entry.id   AF-A0A9E2GBU7-F1
#
_cell.length_a   1.000
_cell.length_b   1.000
_cell.length_c   1.000
_cell.angle_alpha   90.00
_cell.angle_beta   90.00
_cell.angle_gamma   90.00
#
_symmetry.space_group_name_H-M   'P 1'
#
loop_
_entity.id
_entity.type
_entity.pdbx_description
1 polymer ?
#
loop_
_entity_poly.entity_id
_entity_poly.type
_entity_poly.pdbx_seq_one_letter_code
_entity_poly.pdbx_strand_id
1 'polypeptide(L)'
;AAYFSTLPIKNINMHLLEKGISSSISNTAGTFVCNHLMYHILHYLETNKIKSLAGFIHVPYIHEQVIEKPSVFSMNLDEITEAIKIVLRTIKEV
;
A
#
# COMPACT_ATOMS: atom_id res chain seq x y z
N ALA A 1 -20.98 -2.73 -2.52
CA ALA A 1 -20.45 -2.41 -1.18
C ALA A 1 -18.97 -2.09 -1.29
N ALA A 2 -18.41 -1.32 -0.35
CA ALA A 2 -16.99 -0.98 -0.30
C ALA A 2 -16.50 -0.99 1.15
N TYR A 3 -15.20 -1.17 1.34
CA TYR A 3 -14.54 -1.14 2.65
C TYR A 3 -13.44 -0.08 2.66
N PHE A 4 -13.40 0.74 3.72
CA PHE A 4 -12.24 1.57 3.99
C PHE A 4 -11.09 0.72 4.54
N SER A 5 -9.85 1.05 4.18
CA SER A 5 -8.71 0.49 4.88
C SER A 5 -8.74 0.92 6.35
N THR A 6 -8.37 -0.01 7.24
CA THR A 6 -8.23 0.27 8.67
C THR A 6 -6.78 0.61 9.05
N LEU A 7 -5.85 0.60 8.10
CA LEU A 7 -4.47 1.07 8.32
C LEU A 7 -4.44 2.59 8.61
N PRO A 8 -3.45 3.10 9.35
CA PRO A 8 -3.25 4.53 9.57
C PRO A 8 -2.69 5.22 8.32
N ILE A 9 -3.43 5.20 7.20
CA ILE A 9 -2.94 5.59 5.85
C ILE A 9 -2.41 7.02 5.77
N LYS A 10 -2.94 7.94 6.59
CA LYS A 10 -2.46 9.33 6.65
C LYS A 10 -1.10 9.43 7.33
N ASN A 11 -0.90 8.73 8.44
CA ASN A 11 0.39 8.68 9.14
C ASN A 11 1.44 7.98 8.28
N ILE A 12 1.07 6.87 7.63
CA ILE A 12 1.94 6.18 6.68
C ILE A 12 2.41 7.14 5.58
N ASN A 13 1.49 7.85 4.93
CA ASN A 13 1.83 8.80 3.87
C ASN A 13 2.71 9.94 4.39
N MET A 14 2.40 10.49 5.57
CA MET A 14 3.20 11.54 6.20
C MET A 14 4.63 11.08 6.47
N HIS A 15 4.82 9.94 7.15
CA HIS A 15 6.15 9.42 7.48
C HIS A 15 6.99 9.05 6.25
N LEU A 16 6.37 8.58 5.16
CA LEU A 16 7.06 8.33 3.89
C LEU A 16 7.57 9.64 3.27
N LEU A 17 6.72 10.67 3.20
CA LEU A 17 7.08 11.99 2.67
C LEU A 17 8.16 12.68 3.52
N GLU A 18 8.10 12.57 4.85
CA GLU A 18 9.15 13.08 5.76
C GLU A 18 10.51 12.42 5.56
N LYS A 19 10.53 11.19 5.05
CA LYS A 19 11.76 10.47 4.66
C LYS A 19 12.16 10.69 3.20
N GLY A 20 11.46 11.57 2.48
CA GLY A 20 11.74 11.89 1.08
C GLY A 20 11.27 10.82 0.09
N ILE A 21 10.48 9.84 0.53
CA ILE A 21 9.94 8.80 -0.34
C ILE A 21 8.61 9.28 -0.91
N SER A 22 8.50 9.29 -2.24
CA SER A 22 7.28 9.73 -2.92
C SER A 22 6.15 8.74 -2.68
N SER A 23 5.06 9.21 -2.07
CA SER A 23 3.85 8.43 -1.84
C SER A 23 2.60 9.29 -1.98
N SER A 24 1.46 8.63 -2.25
CA SER A 24 0.16 9.28 -2.21
C SER A 24 -0.91 8.30 -1.73
N ILE A 25 -2.01 8.84 -1.21
CA ILE A 25 -3.19 8.04 -0.85
C ILE A 25 -4.00 7.80 -2.13
N SER A 26 -4.12 6.54 -2.54
CA SER A 26 -5.03 6.14 -3.62
C SER A 26 -6.43 5.85 -3.08
N ASN A 27 -7.44 6.44 -3.72
CA ASN A 27 -8.85 6.16 -3.44
C ASN A 27 -9.44 5.05 -4.34
N THR A 28 -8.61 4.40 -5.15
CA THR A 28 -8.98 3.24 -5.96
C THR A 28 -7.85 2.20 -5.99
N ALA A 29 -8.19 0.94 -5.71
CA ALA A 29 -7.27 -0.19 -5.87
C ALA A 29 -7.42 -0.86 -7.26
N GLY A 30 -8.14 -0.22 -8.18
CA GLY A 30 -8.54 -0.80 -9.46
C GLY A 30 -9.70 -1.80 -9.32
N THR A 31 -9.90 -2.61 -10.35
CA THR A 31 -10.99 -3.62 -10.41
C THR A 31 -10.48 -5.02 -10.69
N PHE A 32 -9.15 -5.23 -10.60
CA PHE A 32 -8.53 -6.52 -10.80
C PHE A 32 -8.26 -7.23 -9.45
N VAL A 33 -7.30 -8.17 -9.43
CA VAL A 33 -7.06 -9.05 -8.28
C VAL A 33 -6.60 -8.32 -7.02
N CYS A 34 -5.90 -7.18 -7.12
CA CYS A 34 -5.49 -6.38 -5.96
C CYS A 34 -6.69 -5.89 -5.15
N ASN A 35 -7.66 -5.27 -5.84
CA ASN A 35 -8.91 -4.81 -5.23
C ASN A 35 -9.74 -5.98 -4.70
N HIS A 36 -9.82 -7.08 -5.45
CA HIS A 36 -10.53 -8.28 -5.01
C HIS A 36 -9.98 -8.81 -3.67
N LEU A 37 -8.65 -8.93 -3.55
CA LEU A 37 -8.00 -9.37 -2.33
C LEU A 37 -8.23 -8.40 -1.16
N MET A 38 -8.04 -7.09 -1.38
CA MET A 38 -8.29 -6.07 -0.36
C MET A 38 -9.73 -6.14 0.16
N TYR A 39 -10.70 -6.20 -0.75
CA TYR A 39 -12.12 -6.27 -0.40
C TYR A 39 -12.44 -7.52 0.42
N HIS A 40 -11.97 -8.69 0.00
CA HIS A 40 -12.25 -9.95 0.69
C HIS A 40 -11.61 -10.04 2.08
N ILE A 41 -10.38 -9.53 2.26
CA ILE A 41 -9.75 -9.51 3.59
C ILE A 41 -10.55 -8.62 4.54
N LEU A 42 -10.90 -7.40 4.12
CA LEU A 42 -11.68 -6.47 4.94
C LEU A 42 -13.08 -7.03 5.26
N HIS A 43 -13.75 -7.60 4.26
CA HIS A 43 -15.05 -8.25 4.44
C HIS A 43 -14.97 -9.44 5.41
N TYR A 44 -13.94 -10.27 5.29
CA TYR A 44 -13.72 -11.42 6.15
C TYR A 44 -13.51 -11.00 7.61
N LEU A 45 -12.68 -9.99 7.85
CA LEU A 45 -12.43 -9.47 9.21
C LEU A 45 -13.70 -8.90 9.84
N GLU A 46 -14.47 -8.11 9.09
CA GLU A 46 -15.74 -7.53 9.58
C GLU A 46 -16.76 -8.63 9.89
N THR A 47 -17.01 -9.54 8.93
CA THR A 47 -18.03 -10.59 9.06
C THR A 47 -17.73 -11.55 10.21
N ASN A 48 -16.46 -11.87 10.42
CA ASN A 48 -16.04 -12.77 11.50
C ASN A 48 -15.70 -12.03 12.81
N LYS A 49 -15.90 -10.70 12.87
CA LYS A 49 -15.62 -9.86 14.05
C LYS A 49 -14.17 -10.00 14.56
N ILE A 50 -13.23 -10.19 13.64
CA ILE A 50 -11.81 -10.32 13.95
C ILE A 50 -11.20 -8.93 14.08
N LYS A 51 -10.64 -8.63 15.26
CA LYS A 51 -9.96 -7.36 15.51
C LYS A 51 -8.54 -7.40 14.93
N SER A 52 -8.40 -6.98 13.68
CA SER A 52 -7.11 -6.80 13.01
C SER A 52 -7.15 -5.58 12.08
N LEU A 53 -6.00 -4.95 11.88
CA LEU A 53 -5.83 -3.94 10.84
C LEU A 53 -5.64 -4.61 9.48
N ALA A 54 -6.17 -3.99 8.42
CA ALA A 54 -6.04 -4.44 7.05
C ALA A 54 -6.14 -3.27 6.05
N GLY A 55 -5.41 -3.42 4.95
CA GLY A 55 -5.36 -2.44 3.87
C GLY A 55 -4.54 -2.98 2.71
N PHE A 56 -4.23 -2.09 1.78
CA PHE A 56 -3.46 -2.44 0.59
C PHE A 56 -2.49 -1.32 0.23
N ILE A 57 -1.29 -1.68 -0.19
CA ILE A 57 -0.27 -0.75 -0.68
C ILE A 57 0.17 -1.22 -2.06
N HIS A 58 -0.02 -0.37 -3.07
CA HIS A 58 0.59 -0.58 -4.37
C HIS A 58 2.00 -0.03 -4.35
N VAL A 59 2.91 -0.74 -5.01
CA VAL A 59 4.28 -0.28 -5.29
C VAL A 59 4.44 -0.13 -6.80
N PRO A 60 5.25 0.82 -7.27
CA PRO A 60 5.55 0.95 -8.69
C PRO A 60 6.37 -0.26 -9.19
N TYR A 61 6.57 -0.34 -10.51
CA TYR A 61 7.53 -1.26 -11.09
C TYR A 61 8.95 -1.01 -10.56
N ILE A 62 9.78 -2.06 -10.49
CA ILE A 62 11.23 -1.91 -10.36
C ILE A 62 11.89 -1.69 -11.72
N HIS A 63 13.10 -1.13 -11.72
CA HIS A 63 13.81 -0.73 -12.95
C HIS A 63 13.95 -1.90 -13.95
N GLU A 64 14.20 -3.11 -13.45
CA GLU A 64 14.36 -4.32 -14.27
C GLU A 64 13.07 -4.70 -15.02
N GLN A 65 11.89 -4.29 -14.53
CA GLN A 65 10.60 -4.59 -15.15
C GLN A 65 10.22 -3.63 -16.29
N VAL A 66 10.98 -2.54 -16.46
CA VAL A 66 10.69 -1.47 -17.42
C VAL A 66 11.82 -1.19 -18.41
N ILE A 67 12.83 -2.06 -18.49
CA ILE A 67 13.98 -1.90 -19.41
C ILE A 67 13.52 -1.62 -20.85
N GLU A 68 12.47 -2.30 -21.32
CA GLU A 68 11.91 -2.16 -22.67
C GLU A 68 10.69 -1.21 -22.72
N LYS A 69 10.43 -0.46 -21.65
CA LYS A 69 9.23 0.39 -21.49
C LYS A 69 9.62 1.82 -21.10
N PRO A 70 10.21 2.61 -22.03
CA PRO A 70 10.86 3.89 -21.73
C PRO A 70 9.94 4.95 -21.09
N SER A 71 8.62 4.85 -21.29
CA SER A 71 7.64 5.79 -20.73
C SER A 71 7.01 5.33 -19.41
N VAL A 72 7.43 4.19 -18.85
CA VAL A 72 6.87 3.64 -17.61
C VAL A 72 7.75 4.01 -16.44
N PHE A 73 7.16 4.69 -15.45
CA PHE A 73 7.84 5.01 -14.20
C PHE A 73 8.21 3.75 -13.42
N SER A 74 9.36 3.80 -12.75
CA SER A 74 9.83 2.75 -11.84
C SER A 74 10.58 3.34 -10.65
N MET A 75 10.76 2.55 -9.61
CA MET A 75 11.47 2.90 -8.38
C MET A 75 12.49 1.80 -8.05
N ASN A 76 13.58 2.16 -7.37
CA ASN A 76 14.57 1.18 -6.93
C ASN A 76 13.96 0.21 -5.90
N LEU A 77 14.27 -1.09 -6.01
CA LEU A 77 13.81 -2.11 -5.07
C LEU A 77 14.22 -1.81 -3.61
N ASP A 78 15.41 -1.25 -3.39
CA ASP A 78 15.88 -0.87 -2.06
C ASP A 78 15.03 0.27 -1.47
N GLU A 79 14.63 1.25 -2.29
CA GLU A 79 13.76 2.35 -1.88
C GLU A 79 12.35 1.83 -1.54
N ILE A 80 11.78 0.95 -2.36
CA ILE A 80 10.51 0.27 -2.06
C ILE A 80 10.63 -0.51 -0.74
N THR A 81 11.76 -1.20 -0.51
CA THR A 81 12.00 -1.98 0.71
C THR A 81 12.04 -1.09 1.95
N GLU A 82 12.75 0.04 1.89
CA GLU A 82 12.78 1.02 2.98
C GLU A 82 11.39 1.65 3.23
N ALA A 83 10.63 1.93 2.16
CA ALA A 83 9.26 2.40 2.28
C ALA A 83 8.37 1.42 3.06
N ILE A 84 8.43 0.12 2.72
CA ILE A 84 7.67 -0.92 3.43
C ILE A 84 8.13 -1.06 4.89
N LYS A 85 9.42 -0.91 5.19
CA LYS A 85 9.89 -0.88 6.59
C LYS A 85 9.28 0.28 7.37
N ILE A 86 9.18 1.48 6.77
CA ILE A 86 8.54 2.64 7.40
C ILE A 86 7.05 2.42 7.61
N VAL A 87 6.35 1.84 6.63
CA VAL A 87 4.94 1.43 6.75
C VAL A 87 4.76 0.51 7.96
N LEU A 88 5.55 -0.56 8.05
CA LEU A 88 5.44 -1.56 9.12
C LEU A 88 5.74 -0.97 10.50
N ARG A 89 6.71 -0.03 10.60
CA ARG A 89 6.97 0.70 11.84
C ARG A 89 5.76 1.55 12.24
N THR A 90 5.21 2.32 11.30
CA THR A 90 4.05 3.19 11.52
C THR A 90 2.82 2.40 11.96
N ILE A 91 2.59 1.20 11.41
CA ILE A 91 1.48 0.32 11.81
C ILE A 91 1.65 -0.20 13.24
N LYS A 92 2.88 -0.39 13.72
CA LYS A 92 3.15 -0.89 15.08
C LYS A 92 2.99 0.16 16.17
N GLU A 93 2.93 1.44 15.79
CA GLU A 93 2.79 2.56 16.73
C GLU A 93 1.34 2.84 17.12
N VAL A 94 0.37 2.13 16.53
CA VAL A 94 -1.08 2.21 16.79
C VAL A 94 -1.61 0.94 17.44
#